data_AF-A0CKA7-F1
#
_entry.id   AF-A0CKA7-F1
#
_cell.length_a   1.000
_cell.length_b   1.000
_cell.length_c   1.000
_cell.angle_alpha   90.00
_cell.angle_beta   90.00
_cell.angle_gamma   90.00
#
_symmetry.space_group_name_H-M   'P 1'
#
loop_
_entity.id
_entity.type
_entity.pdbx_description
1 polymer ?
#
loop_
_entity_poly.entity_id
_entity_poly.type
_entity_poly.pdbx_seq_one_letter_code
_entity_poly.pdbx_strand_id
1 'polypeptide(L)'
;MGSHCSNCSQCQKDRLDQINEVTITKKSESNKAVIVSQKVEYQCAEKQAQKQILQTKMAIMIQKQWKGYKVRKAYLQTKLLFNKSQNDQVTTDKKSKRGKQKYFTKEEYELTIKSESLQREYRSKYKFISGSTYEGEWLGDKRDEQGIQIWEDGAKYIGQWKNNQAFGQGTFYHVDGDVYEGEWQNDKANGF
;
A
#
# COMPACT_ATOMS: atom_id res chain seq x y z
N MET A 1 -91.07 15.33 -14.02
CA MET A 1 -90.96 14.41 -12.87
C MET A 1 -89.87 13.39 -13.19
N GLY A 2 -88.69 13.52 -12.60
CA GLY A 2 -87.56 12.60 -12.84
C GLY A 2 -87.16 11.92 -11.53
N SER A 3 -87.66 10.71 -11.29
CA SER A 3 -87.37 9.91 -10.11
C SER A 3 -85.91 9.45 -10.13
N HIS A 4 -85.07 10.01 -9.26
CA HIS A 4 -83.69 9.56 -9.08
C HIS A 4 -83.70 8.18 -8.40
N CYS A 5 -83.27 7.16 -9.14
CA CYS A 5 -83.11 5.78 -8.63
C CYS A 5 -81.73 5.64 -7.97
N SER A 6 -81.64 5.95 -6.68
CA SER A 6 -80.40 5.87 -5.90
C SER A 6 -80.25 4.59 -5.09
N ASN A 7 -81.23 3.67 -5.13
CA ASN A 7 -81.28 2.47 -4.27
C ASN A 7 -81.51 1.14 -5.04
N CYS A 8 -81.10 1.03 -6.30
CA CYS A 8 -81.05 -0.25 -7.00
C CYS A 8 -79.86 -1.09 -6.50
N SER A 9 -80.07 -2.39 -6.26
CA SER A 9 -79.05 -3.35 -5.80
C SER A 9 -77.84 -3.44 -6.74
N GLN A 10 -78.03 -3.15 -8.03
CA GLN A 10 -76.96 -3.09 -9.02
C GLN A 10 -76.08 -1.82 -8.85
N CYS A 11 -76.69 -0.65 -8.63
CA CYS A 11 -75.96 0.59 -8.40
C CYS A 11 -75.18 0.62 -7.08
N GLN A 12 -75.59 -0.17 -6.08
CA GLN A 12 -74.85 -0.34 -4.84
C GLN A 12 -73.60 -1.22 -5.03
N LYS A 13 -73.67 -2.25 -5.89
CA LYS A 13 -72.51 -3.09 -6.25
C LYS A 13 -71.50 -2.31 -7.08
N ASP A 14 -71.94 -1.59 -8.11
CA ASP A 14 -71.04 -0.79 -8.96
C ASP A 14 -70.30 0.30 -8.15
N ARG A 15 -70.97 0.88 -7.14
CA ARG A 15 -70.35 1.84 -6.21
C ARG A 15 -69.32 1.17 -5.29
N LEU A 16 -69.63 -0.02 -4.76
CA LEU A 16 -68.71 -0.77 -3.90
C LEU A 16 -67.49 -1.25 -4.68
N ASP A 17 -67.65 -1.68 -5.93
CA ASP A 17 -66.56 -2.13 -6.79
C ASP A 17 -65.63 -0.97 -7.17
N GLN A 18 -66.19 0.21 -7.50
CA GLN A 18 -65.39 1.42 -7.72
C GLN A 18 -64.64 1.88 -6.46
N ILE A 19 -65.28 1.83 -5.28
CA ILE A 19 -64.62 2.14 -4.00
C ILE A 19 -63.48 1.14 -3.74
N ASN A 20 -63.69 -0.15 -4.01
CA ASN A 20 -62.69 -1.20 -3.82
C ASN A 20 -61.49 -1.02 -4.77
N GLU A 21 -61.71 -0.73 -6.05
CA GLU A 21 -60.62 -0.46 -7.01
C GLU A 21 -59.81 0.79 -6.64
N VAL A 22 -60.49 1.88 -6.24
CA VAL A 22 -59.82 3.11 -5.76
C VAL A 22 -59.05 2.87 -4.47
N THR A 23 -59.52 1.96 -3.61
CA THR A 23 -58.84 1.63 -2.35
C THR A 23 -57.61 0.74 -2.58
N ILE A 24 -57.69 -0.23 -3.50
CA ILE A 24 -56.59 -1.12 -3.88
C ILE A 24 -55.46 -0.32 -4.55
N THR A 25 -55.81 0.58 -5.47
CA THR A 25 -54.84 1.46 -6.15
C THR A 25 -54.11 2.38 -5.18
N LYS A 26 -54.84 3.08 -4.29
CA LYS A 26 -54.23 3.90 -3.22
C LYS A 26 -53.32 3.10 -2.29
N LYS A 27 -53.69 1.87 -1.95
CA LYS A 27 -52.85 0.96 -1.12
C LYS A 27 -51.59 0.51 -1.87
N SER A 28 -51.68 0.27 -3.18
CA SER A 28 -50.53 -0.09 -4.02
C SER A 28 -49.54 1.07 -4.18
N GLU A 29 -50.04 2.31 -4.28
CA GLU A 29 -49.23 3.52 -4.36
C GLU A 29 -48.56 3.83 -3.02
N SER A 30 -49.26 3.67 -1.89
CA SER A 30 -48.66 3.83 -0.57
C SER A 30 -47.58 2.77 -0.32
N ASN A 31 -47.81 1.51 -0.72
CA ASN A 31 -46.81 0.45 -0.61
C ASN A 31 -45.57 0.74 -1.48
N LYS A 32 -45.75 1.25 -2.71
CA LYS A 32 -44.62 1.69 -3.56
C LYS A 32 -43.85 2.84 -2.91
N ALA A 33 -44.55 3.82 -2.35
CA ALA A 33 -43.92 4.94 -1.64
C ALA A 33 -43.10 4.47 -0.43
N VAL A 34 -43.63 3.54 0.37
CA VAL A 34 -42.91 2.94 1.51
C VAL A 34 -41.63 2.21 1.06
N ILE A 35 -41.69 1.42 -0.03
CA ILE A 35 -40.51 0.73 -0.57
C ILE A 35 -39.46 1.71 -1.09
N VAL A 36 -39.89 2.80 -1.75
CA VAL A 36 -38.98 3.85 -2.22
C VAL A 36 -38.31 4.55 -1.04
N SER A 37 -39.07 4.92 0.00
CA SER A 37 -38.53 5.52 1.22
C SER A 37 -37.53 4.60 1.94
N GLN A 38 -37.85 3.31 2.09
CA GLN A 38 -36.95 2.32 2.68
C GLN A 38 -35.66 2.12 1.86
N LYS A 39 -35.74 2.16 0.52
CA LYS A 39 -34.55 2.10 -0.35
C LYS A 39 -33.68 3.34 -0.22
N VAL A 40 -34.27 4.53 -0.11
CA VAL A 40 -33.55 5.79 0.08
C VAL A 40 -32.85 5.81 1.45
N GLU A 41 -33.50 5.34 2.51
CA GLU A 41 -32.92 5.19 3.84
C GLU A 41 -31.72 4.24 3.84
N TYR A 42 -31.85 3.06 3.20
CA TYR A 42 -30.76 2.09 3.05
C TYR A 42 -29.56 2.68 2.30
N GLN A 43 -29.80 3.36 1.17
CA GLN A 43 -28.73 4.00 0.40
C GLN A 43 -28.05 5.15 1.16
N CYS A 44 -28.77 5.86 2.01
CA CYS A 44 -28.21 6.91 2.87
C CYS A 44 -27.31 6.30 3.96
N ALA A 45 -27.77 5.22 4.62
CA ALA A 45 -27.00 4.50 5.63
C ALA A 45 -25.70 3.89 5.05
N GLU A 46 -25.76 3.33 3.84
CA GLU A 46 -24.59 2.76 3.16
C GLU A 46 -23.52 3.82 2.86
N LYS A 47 -23.93 4.99 2.36
CA LYS A 47 -23.02 6.12 2.12
C LYS A 47 -22.39 6.65 3.40
N GLN A 48 -23.14 6.67 4.51
CA GLN A 48 -22.62 7.07 5.82
C GLN A 48 -21.58 6.07 6.34
N ALA A 49 -21.84 4.77 6.22
CA ALA A 49 -20.88 3.72 6.59
C ALA A 49 -19.59 3.81 5.76
N GLN A 50 -19.69 4.02 4.45
CA GLN A 50 -18.52 4.22 3.58
C GLN A 50 -17.69 5.44 3.99
N LYS A 51 -18.33 6.55 4.35
CA LYS A 51 -17.66 7.75 4.86
C LYS A 51 -16.92 7.48 6.17
N GLN A 52 -17.54 6.74 7.10
CA GLN A 52 -16.90 6.34 8.35
C GLN A 52 -15.71 5.39 8.12
N ILE A 53 -15.81 4.45 7.19
CA ILE A 53 -14.69 3.56 6.80
C ILE A 53 -13.54 4.40 6.23
N LEU A 54 -13.82 5.37 5.36
CA LEU A 54 -12.79 6.24 4.78
C LEU A 54 -12.12 7.10 5.85
N GLN A 55 -12.90 7.70 6.76
CA GLN A 55 -12.38 8.46 7.90
C GLN A 55 -11.51 7.60 8.81
N THR A 56 -11.91 6.36 9.08
CA THR A 56 -11.15 5.40 9.89
C THR A 56 -9.83 5.03 9.20
N LYS A 57 -9.84 4.77 7.89
CA LYS A 57 -8.61 4.50 7.10
C LYS A 57 -7.64 5.68 7.15
N MET A 58 -8.16 6.90 6.99
CA MET A 58 -7.35 8.12 7.11
C MET A 58 -6.73 8.27 8.50
N ALA A 59 -7.51 8.04 9.56
CA ALA A 59 -7.02 8.07 10.94
C ALA A 59 -5.90 7.04 11.19
N ILE A 60 -6.05 5.82 10.70
CA ILE A 60 -5.02 4.77 10.82
C ILE A 60 -3.73 5.18 10.10
N MET A 61 -3.82 5.76 8.91
CA MET A 61 -2.64 6.23 8.16
C MET A 61 -1.91 7.36 8.90
N ILE A 62 -2.64 8.34 9.43
CA ILE A 62 -2.07 9.44 10.22
C ILE A 62 -1.41 8.89 11.49
N GLN A 63 -2.06 7.97 12.20
CA GLN A 63 -1.48 7.32 13.38
C GLN A 63 -0.19 6.55 13.04
N LYS A 64 -0.16 5.82 11.91
CA LYS A 64 1.04 5.11 11.42
C LYS A 64 2.18 6.09 11.14
N GLN A 65 1.91 7.18 10.41
CA GLN A 65 2.90 8.21 10.11
C GLN A 65 3.44 8.88 11.39
N TRP A 66 2.56 9.20 12.35
CA TRP A 66 2.93 9.83 13.61
C TRP A 66 3.78 8.91 14.51
N LYS A 67 3.40 7.62 14.61
CA LYS A 67 4.22 6.61 15.32
C LYS A 67 5.62 6.52 14.70
N GLY A 68 5.72 6.49 13.38
CA GLY A 68 7.00 6.51 12.67
C GLY A 68 7.82 7.78 12.93
N TYR A 69 7.18 8.95 12.90
CA TYR A 69 7.83 10.23 13.22
C TYR A 69 8.41 10.25 14.64
N LYS A 70 7.66 9.76 15.64
CA LYS A 70 8.14 9.69 17.03
C LYS A 70 9.39 8.82 17.16
N VAL A 71 9.41 7.65 16.53
CA VAL A 71 10.57 6.76 16.54
C VAL A 71 11.78 7.43 15.87
N ARG A 72 11.59 8.03 14.69
CA ARG A 72 12.67 8.77 14.00
C ARG A 72 13.20 9.94 14.83
N LYS A 73 12.32 10.73 15.45
CA LYS A 73 12.71 11.85 16.31
C LYS A 73 13.54 11.37 17.50
N ALA A 74 13.14 10.27 18.14
CA ALA A 74 13.90 9.67 19.23
C ALA A 74 15.28 9.18 18.75
N TYR A 75 15.36 8.50 17.60
CA TYR A 75 16.62 8.06 17.00
C TYR A 75 17.55 9.23 16.66
N LEU A 76 17.03 10.31 16.07
CA LEU A 76 17.83 11.50 15.76
C LEU A 76 18.35 12.16 17.04
N GLN A 77 17.53 12.21 18.10
CA GLN A 77 17.93 12.74 19.38
C GLN A 77 19.03 11.88 20.03
N THR A 78 18.91 10.56 20.01
CA THR A 78 19.96 9.66 20.53
C THR A 78 21.24 9.69 19.69
N LYS A 79 21.12 9.77 18.35
CA LYS A 79 22.26 9.91 17.43
C LYS A 79 23.03 11.21 17.65
N LEU A 80 22.33 12.32 17.92
CA LEU A 80 22.96 13.60 18.27
C LEU A 80 23.69 13.54 19.61
N LEU A 81 23.15 12.81 20.59
CA LEU A 81 23.80 12.60 21.89
C LEU A 81 25.04 11.69 21.78
N PHE A 82 24.96 10.62 20.97
CA PHE A 82 26.10 9.73 20.69
C PHE A 82 27.24 10.47 19.98
N ASN A 83 26.93 11.31 18.98
CA ASN A 83 27.94 12.11 18.28
C ASN A 83 28.56 13.19 19.17
N LYS A 84 27.83 13.68 20.19
CA LYS A 84 28.38 14.62 21.18
C LYS A 84 29.40 13.94 22.11
N SER A 85 29.17 12.68 22.47
CA SER A 85 30.12 11.87 23.27
C SER A 85 31.41 11.49 22.53
N GLN A 86 31.41 11.48 21.19
CA GLN A 86 32.57 11.15 20.35
C GLN A 86 33.43 12.38 20.01
N ASN A 87 32.97 13.60 20.29
CA ASN A 87 33.70 14.84 20.02
C ASN A 87 34.68 15.25 21.13
N ASP A 88 34.65 14.60 22.29
CA ASP A 88 35.56 14.92 23.41
C ASP A 88 36.88 14.14 23.38
N GLN A 89 37.10 13.26 22.40
CA GLN A 89 38.35 12.49 22.26
C GLN A 89 38.90 12.38 20.82
N VAL A 90 38.90 13.43 20.00
CA VAL A 90 39.76 13.44 18.78
C VAL A 90 40.25 14.86 18.46
N THR A 91 41.27 15.33 19.19
CA THR A 91 42.24 16.26 18.60
C THR A 91 43.26 15.45 17.81
N THR A 92 43.65 15.95 16.64
CA THR A 92 44.66 15.43 15.68
C THR A 92 44.20 14.29 14.77
N ASP A 93 43.51 14.62 13.67
CA ASP A 93 44.14 14.63 12.34
C ASP A 93 43.11 14.78 11.21
N LYS A 94 43.31 15.82 10.41
CA LYS A 94 42.54 16.13 9.20
C LYS A 94 43.00 15.22 8.05
N LYS A 95 42.27 14.13 7.79
CA LYS A 95 42.21 13.50 6.46
C LYS A 95 40.77 13.10 6.12
N SER A 96 40.32 13.55 4.96
CA SER A 96 39.02 13.35 4.30
C SER A 96 38.42 11.95 4.53
N LYS A 97 37.33 11.85 5.32
CA LYS A 97 36.50 10.64 5.45
C LYS A 97 35.30 10.77 4.52
N ARG A 98 35.48 10.47 3.24
CA ARG A 98 34.35 10.15 2.34
C ARG A 98 33.77 8.82 2.83
N GLY A 99 32.60 8.86 3.46
CA GLY A 99 31.98 7.68 4.08
C GLY A 99 31.90 6.52 3.09
N LYS A 100 32.33 5.32 3.51
CA LYS A 100 32.19 4.10 2.71
C LYS A 100 30.70 3.86 2.43
N GLN A 101 30.33 3.58 1.18
CA GLN A 101 28.96 3.18 0.84
C GLN A 101 28.60 1.93 1.63
N LYS A 102 27.46 1.96 2.35
CA LYS A 102 27.00 0.88 3.24
C LYS A 102 26.28 -0.24 2.49
N TYR A 103 25.55 0.12 1.43
CA TYR A 103 24.80 -0.79 0.57
C TYR A 103 25.49 -0.90 -0.77
N PHE A 104 25.27 -2.01 -1.46
CA PHE A 104 25.86 -2.29 -2.77
C PHE A 104 27.40 -2.29 -2.78
N THR A 105 28.01 -2.91 -1.76
CA THR A 105 29.47 -2.99 -1.61
C THR A 105 30.05 -4.09 -2.49
N LYS A 106 31.13 -3.77 -3.22
CA LYS A 106 31.78 -4.70 -4.16
C LYS A 106 32.29 -5.98 -3.48
N GLU A 107 32.70 -5.88 -2.23
CA GLU A 107 33.22 -6.98 -1.41
C GLU A 107 32.18 -8.10 -1.18
N GLU A 108 30.89 -7.79 -1.26
CA GLU A 108 29.81 -8.76 -1.07
C GLU A 108 29.68 -9.72 -2.27
N TYR A 109 30.16 -9.31 -3.45
CA TYR A 109 29.95 -10.02 -4.72
C TYR A 109 31.09 -10.96 -5.09
N GLU A 110 32.29 -10.69 -4.58
CA GLU A 110 33.52 -11.42 -4.93
C GLU A 110 33.57 -12.81 -4.26
N LEU A 111 32.70 -13.07 -3.29
CA LEU A 111 32.66 -14.31 -2.51
C LEU A 111 31.89 -15.47 -3.17
N THR A 112 31.28 -15.26 -4.35
CA THR A 112 30.41 -16.25 -5.01
C THR A 112 31.00 -16.88 -6.28
N ILE A 113 32.22 -16.55 -6.72
CA ILE A 113 32.72 -17.04 -8.02
C ILE A 113 33.24 -18.48 -7.93
N LYS A 114 32.42 -19.48 -8.26
CA LYS A 114 32.86 -20.88 -8.47
C LYS A 114 32.02 -21.65 -9.51
N SER A 115 31.59 -21.04 -10.62
CA SER A 115 31.20 -21.78 -11.82
C SER A 115 31.09 -20.89 -13.05
N GLU A 116 31.50 -21.43 -14.20
CA GLU A 116 31.38 -20.82 -15.52
C GLU A 116 30.08 -21.27 -16.21
N SER A 117 29.00 -21.36 -15.43
CA SER A 117 27.68 -21.67 -15.97
C SER A 117 27.05 -20.38 -16.51
N LEU A 118 26.68 -20.40 -17.79
CA LEU A 118 26.05 -19.26 -18.49
C LEU A 118 24.52 -19.41 -18.56
N GLN A 119 23.94 -20.31 -17.78
CA GLN A 119 22.50 -20.51 -17.75
C GLN A 119 21.87 -19.56 -16.74
N ARG A 120 20.79 -18.91 -17.18
CA ARG A 120 19.97 -18.09 -16.31
C ARG A 120 18.99 -18.98 -15.56
N GLU A 121 18.92 -18.83 -14.25
CA GLU A 121 18.01 -19.56 -13.39
C GLU A 121 17.51 -18.69 -12.24
N TYR A 122 16.26 -18.90 -11.85
CA TYR A 122 15.73 -18.33 -10.63
C TYR A 122 16.18 -19.18 -9.44
N ARG A 123 16.77 -18.56 -8.42
CA ARG A 123 17.12 -19.24 -7.16
C ARG A 123 16.29 -18.68 -6.02
N SER A 124 15.88 -19.59 -5.14
CA SER A 124 15.32 -19.24 -3.83
C SER A 124 16.34 -18.46 -2.99
N LYS A 125 15.87 -17.94 -1.86
CA LYS A 125 16.66 -17.10 -0.93
C LYS A 125 18.06 -17.66 -0.63
N TYR A 126 19.07 -16.99 -1.17
CA TYR A 126 20.49 -17.19 -0.91
C TYR A 126 20.94 -16.27 0.23
N LYS A 127 21.72 -16.78 1.17
CA LYS A 127 22.27 -15.99 2.29
C LYS A 127 23.77 -15.77 2.07
N PHE A 128 24.18 -14.50 2.04
CA PHE A 128 25.57 -14.10 1.92
C PHE A 128 26.31 -14.20 3.27
N ILE A 129 27.64 -14.17 3.21
CA ILE A 129 28.52 -14.17 4.39
C ILE A 129 28.34 -12.88 5.21
N SER A 130 28.00 -11.78 4.54
CA SER A 130 27.59 -10.51 5.16
C SER A 130 26.26 -10.59 5.91
N GLY A 131 25.56 -11.73 5.84
CA GLY A 131 24.23 -11.97 6.40
C GLY A 131 23.07 -11.33 5.62
N SER A 132 23.36 -10.57 4.56
CA SER A 132 22.34 -10.16 3.61
C SER A 132 21.77 -11.38 2.87
N THR A 133 20.60 -11.21 2.28
CA THR A 133 19.92 -12.29 1.54
C THR A 133 19.46 -11.79 0.19
N TYR A 134 19.56 -12.64 -0.83
CA TYR A 134 19.04 -12.37 -2.16
C TYR A 134 18.14 -13.49 -2.64
N GLU A 135 17.06 -13.13 -3.29
CA GLU A 135 16.15 -14.04 -3.97
C GLU A 135 15.86 -13.46 -5.35
N GLY A 136 15.97 -14.28 -6.40
CA GLY A 136 15.77 -13.77 -7.76
C GLY A 136 16.51 -14.56 -8.81
N GLU A 137 16.67 -13.94 -9.97
CA GLU A 137 17.36 -14.49 -11.12
C GLU A 137 18.88 -14.38 -10.96
N TRP A 138 19.56 -15.41 -11.44
CA TRP A 138 21.00 -15.56 -11.45
C TRP A 138 21.45 -15.97 -12.85
N LEU A 139 22.57 -15.43 -13.29
CA LEU A 139 23.33 -15.87 -14.44
C LEU A 139 24.65 -16.43 -13.93
N GLY A 140 24.73 -17.76 -13.84
CA GLY A 140 25.81 -18.44 -13.13
C GLY A 140 25.85 -18.04 -11.66
N ASP A 141 26.95 -17.42 -11.21
CA ASP A 141 27.10 -16.96 -9.82
C ASP A 141 26.83 -15.46 -9.63
N LYS A 142 26.29 -14.80 -10.66
CA LYS A 142 25.96 -13.38 -10.63
C LYS A 142 24.47 -13.19 -10.60
N ARG A 143 24.00 -12.27 -9.78
CA ARG A 143 22.62 -11.77 -9.79
C ARG A 143 22.38 -11.05 -11.10
N ASP A 144 21.25 -11.34 -11.73
CA ASP A 144 20.88 -10.87 -13.06
C ASP A 144 19.36 -10.71 -13.13
N GLU A 145 18.86 -9.85 -14.01
CA GLU A 145 17.44 -9.59 -14.23
C GLU A 145 16.68 -9.24 -12.94
N GLN A 146 15.57 -9.90 -12.59
CA GLN A 146 14.74 -9.48 -11.44
C GLN A 146 15.21 -10.12 -10.14
N GLY A 147 15.29 -9.32 -9.07
CA GLY A 147 15.62 -9.85 -7.76
C GLY A 147 15.39 -8.91 -6.59
N ILE A 148 15.37 -9.52 -5.40
CA ILE A 148 15.14 -8.87 -4.12
C ILE A 148 16.37 -9.11 -3.25
N GLN A 149 17.09 -8.04 -2.90
CA GLN A 149 18.13 -8.08 -1.87
C GLN A 149 17.61 -7.46 -0.58
N ILE A 150 17.89 -8.10 0.55
CA ILE A 150 17.61 -7.61 1.90
C ILE A 150 18.92 -7.62 2.68
N TRP A 151 19.31 -6.47 3.23
CA TRP A 151 20.49 -6.35 4.08
C TRP A 151 20.15 -6.67 5.54
N GLU A 152 21.17 -6.96 6.36
CA GLU A 152 20.99 -7.34 7.78
C GLU A 152 20.26 -6.27 8.60
N ASP A 153 20.41 -5.01 8.22
CA ASP A 153 19.77 -3.87 8.87
C ASP A 153 18.30 -3.69 8.48
N GLY A 154 17.80 -4.49 7.54
CA GLY A 154 16.43 -4.46 7.04
C GLY A 154 16.21 -3.53 5.84
N ALA A 155 17.24 -2.86 5.33
CA ALA A 155 17.14 -2.23 4.02
C ALA A 155 16.81 -3.30 2.97
N LYS A 156 16.09 -2.91 1.92
CA LYS A 156 15.78 -3.82 0.82
C LYS A 156 15.79 -3.12 -0.53
N TYR A 157 16.25 -3.84 -1.55
CA TYR A 157 16.18 -3.43 -2.94
C TYR A 157 15.33 -4.45 -3.69
N ILE A 158 14.42 -3.96 -4.51
CA ILE A 158 13.56 -4.76 -5.38
C ILE A 158 13.69 -4.18 -6.77
N GLY A 159 14.23 -4.94 -7.71
CA GLY A 159 14.35 -4.44 -9.07
C GLY A 159 15.31 -5.24 -9.92
N GLN A 160 15.77 -4.57 -10.96
CA GLN A 160 16.67 -5.16 -11.95
C GLN A 160 18.12 -5.22 -11.44
N TRP A 161 18.80 -6.29 -11.83
CA TRP A 161 20.17 -6.63 -11.52
C TRP A 161 20.91 -6.96 -12.81
N LYS A 162 22.19 -6.62 -12.85
CA LYS A 162 23.07 -7.01 -13.94
C LYS A 162 24.48 -7.14 -13.39
N ASN A 163 25.09 -8.30 -13.60
CA ASN A 163 26.46 -8.57 -13.12
C ASN A 163 26.67 -8.23 -11.63
N ASN A 164 25.75 -8.65 -10.75
CA ASN A 164 25.75 -8.31 -9.31
C ASN A 164 25.50 -6.85 -8.96
N GLN A 165 25.13 -5.99 -9.90
CA GLN A 165 24.87 -4.57 -9.62
C GLN A 165 23.40 -4.24 -9.84
N ALA A 166 22.86 -3.30 -9.05
CA ALA A 166 21.55 -2.73 -9.31
C ALA A 166 21.58 -1.98 -10.65
N PHE A 167 20.59 -2.27 -11.49
CA PHE A 167 20.48 -1.77 -12.86
C PHE A 167 19.00 -1.54 -13.21
N GLY A 168 18.69 -0.77 -14.26
CA GLY A 168 17.35 -0.64 -14.81
C GLY A 168 16.37 0.00 -13.83
N GLN A 169 15.11 -0.47 -13.83
CA GLN A 169 14.10 0.03 -12.88
C GLN A 169 14.17 -0.74 -11.56
N GLY A 170 14.09 -0.01 -10.45
CA GLY A 170 14.10 -0.61 -9.12
C GLY A 170 13.66 0.34 -8.01
N THR A 171 13.24 -0.27 -6.90
CA THR A 171 12.82 0.40 -5.68
C THR A 171 13.75 0.01 -4.54
N PHE A 172 14.41 1.00 -3.93
CA PHE A 172 15.22 0.84 -2.74
C PHE A 172 14.51 1.43 -1.53
N TYR A 173 14.41 0.61 -0.48
CA TYR A 173 13.86 0.97 0.81
C TYR A 173 15.00 1.05 1.80
N HIS A 174 15.31 2.27 2.24
CA HIS A 174 16.32 2.53 3.25
C HIS A 174 15.79 2.21 4.65
N VAL A 175 16.67 1.84 5.58
CA VAL A 175 16.30 1.55 6.98
C VAL A 175 15.63 2.73 7.69
N ASP A 176 15.95 3.95 7.28
CA ASP A 176 15.35 5.17 7.84
C ASP A 176 13.91 5.40 7.38
N GLY A 177 13.43 4.59 6.43
CA GLY A 177 12.09 4.65 5.85
C GLY A 177 12.01 5.42 4.54
N ASP A 178 13.13 5.97 4.07
CA ASP A 178 13.21 6.61 2.75
C ASP A 178 13.04 5.55 1.66
N VAL A 179 12.34 5.93 0.60
CA VAL A 179 12.11 5.07 -0.56
C VAL A 179 12.56 5.82 -1.79
N TYR A 180 13.45 5.21 -2.55
CA TYR A 180 13.80 5.64 -3.89
C TYR A 180 13.18 4.66 -4.88
N GLU A 181 12.43 5.18 -5.85
CA GLU A 181 11.87 4.43 -6.97
C GLU A 181 12.29 5.12 -8.25
N GLY A 182 12.96 4.38 -9.13
CA GLY A 182 13.41 4.95 -10.40
C GLY A 182 14.49 4.12 -11.06
N GLU A 183 15.24 4.77 -11.95
CA GLU A 183 16.30 4.14 -12.71
C GLU A 183 17.57 3.97 -11.85
N TRP A 184 18.27 2.86 -12.09
CA TRP A 184 19.51 2.44 -11.44
C TRP A 184 20.56 2.11 -12.49
N GLN A 185 21.78 2.54 -12.23
CA GLN A 185 22.92 2.20 -13.06
C GLN A 185 24.16 2.01 -12.20
N ASN A 186 24.78 0.83 -12.25
CA ASN A 186 26.01 0.50 -11.53
C ASN A 186 25.91 0.85 -10.03
N ASP A 187 24.87 0.35 -9.36
CA ASP A 187 24.61 0.55 -7.92
C ASP A 187 24.26 1.98 -7.50
N LYS A 188 23.96 2.86 -8.46
CA LYS A 188 23.60 4.26 -8.21
C LYS A 188 22.19 4.55 -8.73
N ALA A 189 21.42 5.26 -7.91
CA ALA A 189 20.21 5.94 -8.35
C ALA A 189 20.57 6.90 -9.49
N ASN A 190 19.93 6.73 -10.65
CA ASN A 190 20.15 7.47 -11.89
C ASN A 190 18.87 8.18 -12.39
N GLY A 191 17.92 8.44 -11.49
CA GLY A 191 16.69 9.17 -11.79
C GLY A 191 16.94 10.68 -11.91
N PHE A 192 16.16 11.32 -12.78
CA PHE A 192 16.18 12.78 -13.04
C PHE A 192 15.36 13.57 -12.03
#